data_AF-A0A7S0AED3-F1
#
_entry.id   AF-A0A7S0AED3-F1
#
_cell.length_a   1.000
_cell.length_b   1.000
_cell.length_c   1.000
_cell.angle_alpha   90.00
_cell.angle_beta   90.00
_cell.angle_gamma   90.00
#
_symmetry.space_group_name_H-M   'P 1'
#
loop_
_entity.id
_entity.type
_entity.pdbx_description
1 polymer ?
#
loop_
_entity_poly.entity_id
_entity_poly.type
_entity_poly.pdbx_seq_one_letter_code
_entity_poly.pdbx_strand_id
1 'polypeptide(L)'
;EILQNSHLGIGYMCELEDVLLKTADIHDDFRLWITCEITARFPIGLLQIAIKVTLEPPAGLKAGIYRTYSTMVSQEMLDKIDQEKWRTLVFVQAFLHSVVQERRKFGPIGWCVPYEYNNSDLDACLQFLERHVSATLMVGVPVSW
;
A
#
# COMPACT_ATOMS: atom_id res chain seq x y z
N GLU A 1 -5.41 15.70 15.25
CA GLU A 1 -5.72 14.27 15.52
C GLU A 1 -6.13 13.55 14.24
N ILE A 2 -6.11 12.22 14.22
CA ILE A 2 -6.49 11.38 13.07
C ILE A 2 -7.73 10.56 13.44
N LEU A 3 -8.83 10.76 12.72
CA LEU A 3 -10.03 9.93 12.77
C LEU A 3 -9.95 8.88 11.66
N GLN A 4 -10.04 7.61 12.03
CA GLN A 4 -9.96 6.50 11.09
C GLN A 4 -11.31 5.81 10.91
N ASN A 5 -11.55 5.27 9.71
CA ASN A 5 -12.73 4.47 9.38
C ASN A 5 -14.06 5.21 9.63
N SER A 6 -14.11 6.50 9.32
CA SER A 6 -15.25 7.36 9.65
C SER A 6 -16.56 7.00 8.96
N HIS A 7 -16.52 6.18 7.90
CA HIS A 7 -17.70 5.60 7.25
C HIS A 7 -18.52 4.71 8.20
N LEU A 8 -17.91 4.15 9.25
CA LEU A 8 -18.59 3.35 10.27
C LEU A 8 -19.32 4.22 11.31
N GLY A 9 -18.94 5.49 11.44
CA GLY A 9 -19.37 6.40 12.51
C GLY A 9 -20.06 7.66 11.99
N ILE A 10 -21.01 7.52 11.06
CA ILE A 10 -21.66 8.67 10.40
C ILE A 10 -22.35 9.63 11.39
N GLY A 11 -23.00 9.12 12.43
CA GLY A 11 -23.63 9.96 13.45
C GLY A 11 -22.64 10.92 14.12
N TYR A 12 -21.45 10.40 14.46
CA TYR A 12 -20.37 11.20 15.03
C TYR A 12 -19.82 12.22 14.02
N MET A 13 -19.79 11.91 12.72
CA MET A 13 -19.39 12.87 11.70
C MET A 13 -20.36 14.06 11.59
N CYS A 14 -21.66 13.85 11.80
CA CYS A 14 -22.63 14.93 11.85
C CYS A 14 -22.41 15.84 13.07
N GLU A 15 -22.15 15.25 14.23
CA GLU A 15 -21.83 16.03 15.44
C GLU A 15 -20.52 16.81 15.28
N LEU A 16 -19.52 16.20 14.64
CA LEU A 16 -18.24 16.84 14.34
C LEU A 16 -18.41 18.03 13.40
N GLU A 17 -19.25 17.92 12.37
CA GLU A 17 -19.60 19.05 11.49
C GLU A 17 -20.17 20.20 12.30
N ASP A 18 -21.12 19.92 13.18
CA ASP A 18 -21.75 20.90 14.05
C ASP A 18 -20.73 21.59 14.99
N VAL A 19 -19.80 20.83 15.56
CA VAL A 19 -18.74 21.36 16.43
C VAL A 19 -17.79 22.26 15.65
N LEU A 20 -17.33 21.83 14.47
CA LEU A 20 -16.40 22.60 13.65
C LEU A 20 -17.01 23.91 13.17
N LEU A 21 -18.31 23.94 12.85
CA LEU A 21 -19.00 25.15 12.41
C LEU A 21 -19.31 26.14 13.55
N LYS A 22 -19.54 25.64 14.77
CA LYS A 22 -19.87 26.47 15.93
C LYS A 22 -18.63 26.99 16.67
N THR A 23 -17.48 26.38 16.46
CA THR A 23 -16.23 26.77 17.14
C THR A 23 -15.62 27.99 16.45
N ALA A 24 -15.69 29.15 17.11
CA ALA A 24 -15.20 30.42 16.56
C ALA A 24 -13.69 30.61 16.71
N ASP A 25 -13.06 29.96 17.70
CA ASP A 25 -11.65 30.10 18.02
C ASP A 25 -10.97 28.74 17.94
N ILE A 26 -10.28 28.50 16.83
CA ILE A 26 -9.51 27.28 16.57
C ILE A 26 -8.04 27.69 16.47
N HIS A 27 -7.18 27.00 17.21
CA HIS A 27 -5.75 27.24 17.18
C HIS A 27 -5.17 27.07 15.76
N ASP A 28 -4.30 27.99 15.32
CA ASP A 28 -3.76 28.03 13.95
C ASP A 28 -3.04 26.72 13.53
N ASP A 29 -2.41 26.03 14.47
CA ASP A 29 -1.74 24.74 14.23
C ASP A 29 -2.67 23.52 14.30
N PHE A 30 -3.96 23.69 14.59
CA PHE A 30 -4.89 22.56 14.64
C PHE A 30 -5.02 21.90 13.27
N ARG A 31 -4.85 20.58 13.23
CA ARG A 31 -5.06 19.76 12.04
C ARG A 31 -5.91 18.54 12.39
N LEU A 32 -6.99 18.37 11.63
CA LEU A 32 -7.88 17.22 11.71
C LEU A 32 -7.74 16.40 10.42
N TRP A 33 -7.40 15.13 10.57
CA TRP A 33 -7.30 14.19 9.47
C TRP A 33 -8.43 13.17 9.58
N ILE A 34 -9.10 12.87 8.48
CA ILE A 34 -10.24 11.96 8.44
C ILE A 34 -9.99 10.94 7.33
N THR A 35 -10.04 9.65 7.66
CA THR A 35 -10.00 8.56 6.68
C THR A 35 -11.36 7.87 6.60
N CYS A 36 -11.87 7.71 5.39
CA CYS A 36 -13.22 7.22 5.15
C CYS A 36 -13.28 6.48 3.80
N GLU A 37 -14.09 5.43 3.72
CA GLU A 37 -14.46 4.82 2.44
C GLU A 37 -15.62 5.59 1.80
N ILE A 38 -15.90 5.30 0.53
CA ILE A 38 -17.00 5.94 -0.20
C ILE A 38 -18.32 5.55 0.46
N THR A 39 -19.09 6.55 0.89
CA THR A 39 -20.44 6.33 1.42
C THR A 39 -21.36 7.50 1.09
N ALA A 40 -22.57 7.20 0.64
CA ALA A 40 -23.55 8.22 0.23
C ALA A 40 -24.16 8.99 1.41
N ARG A 41 -23.95 8.52 2.64
CA ARG A 41 -24.51 9.11 3.87
C ARG A 41 -23.53 10.06 4.58
N PHE A 42 -22.35 10.30 4.00
CA PHE A 42 -21.36 11.15 4.62
C PHE A 42 -21.84 12.62 4.64
N PRO A 43 -21.63 13.37 5.75
CA PRO A 43 -22.19 14.71 5.87
C PRO A 43 -21.64 15.68 4.81
N ILE A 44 -22.55 16.35 4.10
CA ILE A 44 -22.20 17.20 2.96
C ILE A 44 -21.48 18.46 3.42
N GLY A 45 -21.85 19.04 4.58
CA GLY A 45 -21.19 20.24 5.08
C GLY A 45 -19.73 19.96 5.45
N LEU A 46 -19.46 18.83 6.11
CA LEU A 46 -18.09 18.38 6.36
C LEU A 46 -17.29 18.18 5.05
N LEU A 47 -17.92 17.61 4.01
CA LEU A 47 -17.31 17.54 2.70
C LEU A 47 -17.02 18.94 2.15
N GLN A 48 -17.94 19.90 2.24
CA GLN A 48 -17.71 21.23 1.67
C GLN A 48 -16.51 21.95 2.29
N ILE A 49 -16.31 21.82 3.61
CA ILE A 49 -15.23 22.51 4.34
C ILE A 49 -13.89 21.74 4.33
N ALA A 50 -13.88 20.44 4.02
CA ALA A 50 -12.67 19.63 4.00
C ALA A 50 -11.91 19.67 2.67
N ILE A 51 -10.60 19.41 2.72
CA ILE A 51 -9.79 19.06 1.54
C ILE A 51 -9.91 17.55 1.33
N LYS A 52 -10.24 17.12 0.09
CA LYS A 52 -10.43 15.71 -0.26
C LYS A 52 -9.22 15.21 -1.01
N VAL A 53 -8.67 14.09 -0.57
CA VAL A 53 -7.57 13.39 -1.24
C VAL A 53 -7.99 11.94 -1.44
N THR A 54 -7.90 11.47 -2.67
CA THR A 54 -8.13 10.06 -3.00
C THR A 54 -6.78 9.33 -3.02
N LEU A 55 -6.69 8.25 -2.26
CA LEU A 55 -5.52 7.36 -2.24
C LEU A 55 -5.78 6.19 -3.18
N GLU A 56 -5.62 6.44 -4.48
CA GLU A 56 -5.69 5.36 -5.47
C GLU A 56 -4.34 4.65 -5.60
N PRO A 57 -4.32 3.33 -5.80
CA PRO A 57 -3.07 2.63 -6.09
C PRO A 57 -2.47 3.17 -7.41
N PRO A 58 -1.13 3.37 -7.48
CA PRO A 58 -0.44 3.79 -8.69
C PRO A 58 -0.87 2.97 -9.89
N ALA A 59 -1.25 3.67 -10.97
CA ALA A 59 -1.67 3.04 -12.19
C ALA A 59 -0.46 2.68 -13.08
N GLY A 60 -0.38 1.40 -13.44
CA GLY A 60 0.55 0.92 -14.44
C GLY A 60 1.78 0.24 -13.85
N LEU A 61 2.32 -0.68 -14.63
CA LEU A 61 3.40 -1.57 -14.20
C LEU A 61 4.64 -0.82 -13.71
N LYS A 62 5.06 0.23 -14.44
CA LYS A 62 6.22 1.05 -14.07
C LYS A 62 6.01 1.76 -12.72
N ALA A 63 4.80 2.26 -12.47
CA ALA A 63 4.48 2.94 -11.22
C ALA A 63 4.39 1.95 -10.04
N GLY A 64 3.87 0.74 -10.28
CA GLY A 64 3.87 -0.34 -9.29
C GLY A 64 5.27 -0.78 -8.87
N ILE A 65 6.18 -0.96 -9.85
CA ILE A 65 7.59 -1.29 -9.57
C ILE A 65 8.27 -0.14 -8.82
N TYR A 66 8.08 1.10 -9.29
CA TYR A 66 8.65 2.28 -8.63
C TYR A 66 8.20 2.39 -7.17
N ARG A 67 6.91 2.19 -6.88
CA ARG A 67 6.39 2.17 -5.50
C ARG A 67 7.08 1.08 -4.69
N THR A 68 7.15 -0.13 -5.22
CA THR A 68 7.79 -1.28 -4.55
C THR A 68 9.25 -0.97 -4.18
N TYR A 69 10.02 -0.40 -5.11
CA TYR A 69 11.40 0.00 -4.84
C TYR A 69 11.53 1.20 -3.90
N SER A 70 10.50 2.05 -3.80
CA SER A 70 10.53 3.20 -2.89
C SER A 70 10.11 2.84 -1.46
N THR A 71 9.31 1.79 -1.28
CA THR A 71 8.71 1.45 0.03
C THR A 71 9.22 0.17 0.66
N MET A 72 9.58 -0.84 -0.16
CA MET A 72 9.88 -2.20 0.31
C MET A 72 11.33 -2.61 0.11
N VAL A 73 11.88 -2.32 -1.08
CA VAL A 73 13.24 -2.76 -1.43
C VAL A 73 14.23 -1.71 -0.96
N SER A 74 14.89 -1.97 0.16
CA SER A 74 15.98 -1.14 0.65
C SER A 74 17.29 -1.44 -0.07
N GLN A 75 18.21 -0.48 -0.06
CA GLN A 75 19.59 -0.71 -0.54
C GLN A 75 20.26 -1.86 0.24
N GLU A 76 20.02 -1.94 1.55
CA GLU A 76 20.51 -3.02 2.41
C GLU A 76 20.03 -4.41 1.93
N MET A 77 18.76 -4.54 1.52
CA MET A 77 18.25 -5.79 0.96
C MET A 77 18.98 -6.17 -0.34
N LEU A 78 19.25 -5.20 -1.21
CA LEU A 78 19.94 -5.44 -2.48
C LEU A 78 21.41 -5.84 -2.30
N ASP A 79 22.04 -5.39 -1.22
CA ASP A 79 23.45 -5.63 -0.92
C ASP A 79 23.64 -6.81 0.05
N LYS A 80 22.56 -7.44 0.52
CA LYS A 80 22.57 -8.51 1.53
C LYS A 80 23.19 -9.81 1.04
N ILE A 81 23.05 -10.12 -0.25
CA ILE A 81 23.62 -11.32 -0.88
C ILE A 81 24.55 -10.88 -1.99
N ASP A 82 25.84 -11.21 -1.82
CA ASP A 82 26.89 -10.92 -2.80
C ASP A 82 26.88 -11.96 -3.94
N GLN A 83 25.80 -11.95 -4.71
CA GLN A 83 25.65 -12.79 -5.90
C GLN A 83 25.07 -11.97 -7.05
N GLU A 84 25.67 -12.06 -8.23
CA GLU A 84 25.31 -11.28 -9.42
C GLU A 84 23.81 -11.37 -9.75
N LYS A 85 23.21 -12.55 -9.55
CA LYS A 85 21.81 -12.83 -9.86
C LYS A 85 20.82 -12.36 -8.78
N TRP A 86 21.27 -12.01 -7.57
CA TRP A 86 20.39 -11.62 -6.47
C TRP A 86 19.55 -10.39 -6.81
N ARG A 87 20.18 -9.33 -7.31
CA ARG A 87 19.49 -8.10 -7.71
C ARG A 87 18.45 -8.36 -8.81
N THR A 88 18.77 -9.26 -9.75
CA THR A 88 17.85 -9.69 -10.81
C THR A 88 16.65 -10.46 -10.24
N LEU A 89 16.86 -11.35 -9.26
CA LEU A 89 15.76 -12.06 -8.59
C LEU A 89 14.81 -11.09 -7.87
N VAL A 90 15.36 -10.15 -7.10
CA VAL A 90 14.56 -9.13 -6.39
C VAL A 90 13.74 -8.31 -7.38
N PHE A 91 14.35 -7.92 -8.51
CA PHE A 91 13.63 -7.21 -9.58
C PHE A 91 12.52 -8.05 -10.20
N VAL A 92 12.79 -9.30 -10.55
CA VAL A 92 11.79 -10.22 -11.13
C VAL A 92 10.63 -10.43 -10.16
N GLN A 93 10.91 -10.55 -8.86
CA GLN A 93 9.88 -10.68 -7.84
C GLN A 93 9.02 -9.41 -7.72
N ALA A 94 9.63 -8.23 -7.70
CA ALA A 94 8.91 -6.95 -7.69
C ALA A 94 8.10 -6.73 -8.97
N PHE A 95 8.64 -7.15 -10.13
CA PHE A 95 7.96 -7.11 -11.41
C PHE A 95 6.73 -8.02 -11.42
N LEU A 96 6.88 -9.27 -10.99
CA LEU A 96 5.77 -10.23 -10.89
C LEU A 96 4.67 -9.72 -9.96
N HIS A 97 5.04 -9.21 -8.79
CA HIS A 97 4.10 -8.60 -7.84
C HIS A 97 3.30 -7.46 -8.49
N SER A 98 3.98 -6.58 -9.23
CA SER A 98 3.34 -5.47 -9.94
C SER A 98 2.41 -5.96 -11.07
N VAL A 99 2.81 -7.01 -11.82
CA VAL A 99 1.94 -7.64 -12.84
C VAL A 99 0.69 -8.22 -12.21
N VAL A 100 0.81 -8.95 -11.10
CA VAL A 100 -0.33 -9.55 -10.40
C VAL A 100 -1.30 -8.48 -9.92
N GLN A 101 -0.79 -7.37 -9.35
CA GLN A 101 -1.61 -6.24 -8.93
C GLN A 101 -2.34 -5.58 -10.11
N GLU A 102 -1.64 -5.28 -11.20
CA GLU A 102 -2.26 -4.68 -12.39
C GLU A 102 -3.31 -5.59 -13.01
N ARG A 103 -3.08 -6.92 -13.03
CA ARG A 103 -4.01 -7.88 -13.59
C ARG A 103 -5.34 -7.95 -12.83
N ARG A 104 -5.37 -7.58 -11.54
CA ARG A 104 -6.62 -7.51 -10.75
C ARG A 104 -7.63 -6.51 -11.30
N LYS A 105 -7.17 -5.48 -12.02
CA LYS A 105 -8.04 -4.43 -12.60
C LYS A 105 -8.99 -4.98 -13.67
N PHE A 106 -8.70 -6.15 -14.23
CA PHE A 106 -9.50 -6.76 -15.30
C PHE A 106 -10.62 -7.69 -14.77
N GLY A 107 -10.86 -7.70 -13.46
CA GLY A 107 -11.95 -8.48 -12.85
C GLY A 107 -11.88 -9.96 -13.27
N PRO A 108 -13.00 -10.56 -13.73
CA PRO A 108 -13.07 -11.96 -14.13
C PRO A 108 -12.13 -12.37 -15.28
N ILE A 109 -11.71 -11.43 -16.13
CA ILE A 109 -10.74 -11.70 -17.23
C ILE A 109 -9.32 -11.81 -16.67
N GLY A 110 -9.04 -11.12 -15.56
CA GLY A 110 -7.76 -11.19 -14.86
C GLY A 110 -7.65 -12.45 -14.01
N TRP A 111 -8.63 -12.67 -13.14
CA TRP A 111 -8.69 -13.76 -12.15
C TRP A 111 -10.12 -14.24 -11.96
N CYS A 112 -10.33 -15.56 -11.89
CA CYS A 112 -11.66 -16.13 -11.62
C CYS A 112 -12.17 -15.78 -10.21
N VAL A 113 -11.26 -15.70 -9.23
CA VAL A 113 -11.55 -15.31 -7.85
C VAL A 113 -10.62 -14.17 -7.46
N PRO A 114 -11.15 -13.03 -6.97
CA PRO A 114 -10.32 -11.92 -6.55
C PRO A 114 -9.52 -12.30 -5.30
N TYR A 115 -8.21 -12.05 -5.35
CA TYR A 115 -7.32 -12.18 -4.21
C TYR A 115 -6.69 -10.82 -3.89
N GLU A 116 -6.65 -10.46 -2.61
CA GLU A 116 -6.05 -9.22 -2.14
C GLU A 116 -4.54 -9.31 -1.99
N TYR A 117 -3.84 -9.45 -3.12
CA TYR A 117 -2.39 -9.44 -3.15
C TYR A 117 -1.89 -8.09 -2.63
N ASN A 118 -1.14 -8.13 -1.53
CA ASN A 118 -0.71 -6.97 -0.79
C ASN A 118 0.79 -7.02 -0.52
N ASN A 119 1.24 -6.01 0.21
CA ASN A 119 2.62 -5.77 0.56
C ASN A 119 3.23 -6.90 1.41
N SER A 120 2.46 -7.52 2.29
CA SER A 120 2.90 -8.65 3.13
C SER A 120 3.20 -9.90 2.31
N ASP A 121 2.46 -10.15 1.22
CA ASP A 121 2.74 -11.29 0.32
C ASP A 121 4.10 -11.13 -0.35
N LEU A 122 4.41 -9.92 -0.81
CA LEU A 122 5.71 -9.61 -1.40
C LEU A 122 6.84 -9.79 -0.39
N ASP A 123 6.67 -9.25 0.82
CA ASP A 123 7.66 -9.37 1.89
C ASP A 123 7.93 -10.84 2.25
N ALA A 124 6.88 -11.66 2.39
CA ALA A 124 7.02 -13.09 2.63
C ALA A 124 7.81 -13.80 1.50
N CYS A 125 7.53 -13.46 0.24
CA CYS A 125 8.29 -14.01 -0.89
C CYS A 125 9.75 -13.57 -0.91
N LEU A 126 10.04 -12.30 -0.62
CA LEU A 126 11.41 -11.79 -0.58
C LEU A 126 12.21 -12.42 0.56
N GLN A 127 11.62 -12.57 1.75
CA GLN A 127 12.25 -13.27 2.87
C GLN A 127 12.50 -14.74 2.56
N PHE A 128 11.56 -15.40 1.88
CA PHE A 128 11.76 -16.78 1.43
C PHE A 128 12.93 -16.89 0.44
N LEU A 129 12.96 -16.03 -0.57
CA LEU A 129 14.05 -15.98 -1.56
C LEU A 129 15.41 -15.75 -0.88
N GLU A 130 15.47 -14.79 0.04
CA GLU A 130 16.68 -14.49 0.80
C GLU A 130 17.17 -15.71 1.57
N ARG A 131 16.30 -16.35 2.35
CA ARG A 131 16.64 -17.54 3.15
C ARG A 131 17.06 -18.70 2.27
N HIS A 132 16.36 -18.92 1.16
CA HIS A 132 16.66 -20.00 0.23
C HIS A 132 18.05 -19.82 -0.40
N VAL A 133 18.32 -18.66 -0.99
CA VAL A 133 19.62 -18.37 -1.63
C VAL A 133 20.75 -18.41 -0.59
N SER A 134 20.56 -17.80 0.57
CA SER A 134 21.57 -17.79 1.64
C SER A 134 21.89 -19.21 2.13
N ALA A 135 20.87 -20.03 2.39
CA ALA A 135 21.07 -21.41 2.82
C ALA A 135 21.81 -22.24 1.75
N THR A 136 21.45 -22.10 0.48
CA THR A 136 22.11 -22.82 -0.61
C THR A 136 23.58 -22.43 -0.77
N LEU A 137 23.89 -21.13 -0.65
CA LEU A 137 25.26 -20.62 -0.65
C LEU A 137 26.07 -21.14 0.54
N MET A 138 25.49 -21.21 1.74
CA MET A 138 26.15 -21.75 2.94
C MET A 138 26.50 -23.24 2.80
N VAL A 139 25.66 -24.01 2.13
CA VAL A 139 25.89 -25.46 1.89
C VAL A 139 26.87 -25.68 0.72
N GLY A 140 27.22 -24.64 -0.04
CA GLY A 140 28.12 -24.74 -1.19
C GLY A 140 27.52 -25.46 -2.40
N VAL A 141 26.19 -25.65 -2.41
CA VAL A 141 25.48 -26.26 -3.53
C VAL A 141 25.17 -25.15 -4.54
N PRO A 142 25.34 -25.38 -5.85
CA PRO A 142 24.90 -24.41 -6.84
C PRO A 142 23.38 -24.21 -6.75
N VAL A 143 22.95 -22.94 -6.66
CA VAL A 143 21.52 -22.58 -6.68
C VAL A 143 20.89 -23.15 -7.96
N SER A 144 19.89 -24.03 -7.80
CA SER A 144 19.06 -24.48 -8.91
C SER A 144 18.06 -23.38 -9.22
N TRP A 145 18.25 -22.72 -10.35
CA TRP A 145 17.42 -21.61 -10.84
C TRP A 145 16.13 -22.12 -11.45
#